data_AF-A0A432ERB9-F1
#
_entry.id   AF-A0A432ERB9-F1
#
_cell.length_a   1.000
_cell.length_b   1.000
_cell.length_c   1.000
_cell.angle_alpha   90.00
_cell.angle_beta   90.00
_cell.angle_gamma   90.00
#
_symmetry.space_group_name_H-M   'P 1'
#
loop_
_entity.id
_entity.type
_entity.pdbx_description
1 polymer ?
#
loop_
_entity_poly.entity_id
_entity_poly.type
_entity_poly.pdbx_seq_one_letter_code
_entity_poly.pdbx_strand_id
1 'polypeptide(L)'
;MTTQQSILFALLFAVFGMLIWGRIRYDVVAFSALIAGVILGVVPEEHAFDGFGHHATIIIALVLIISRALSKSGAIELVARHLIDSGRSLFSHIAIMSAVAAGLSAIMKNVAALALLMPMDIQTAQKAKRSPALTLMPLSFASILGGMITLIGTPPNIIIASYRAEALGQPYHMFDFAPVGLVTAAAGIAFIALIGWRLIPASRTRYSGEQDGFDVNNYIAELRVPEDSRIIGKKVAELDDEVEEAGATIMGLVRRGEYLPGRARRAEIRKGDILVIEADAKAIDELVGALQLEYIGTEKHEGLTREELSLAEVVIPEDARAVGRSEHSLRLHYRRGVALLGISRQGKFIRERVRKIVIEPGDVLLLLGPKEQLDDTINWLGALPLKQRDLQVIQRNKAWIATGIFAAAIIAASFGILGLPIALGLASIGMILLKIIPLRELYDSVEWPVIVLIASMIPLGTALETTGGTALIADQIIRYSADYGPVAVLTFLMIVTMSLSDV
;
A
#
# COMPACT_ATOMS: atom_id res chain seq x y z
N MET A 1 -21.84 -18.00 37.40
CA MET A 1 -21.09 -18.42 36.20
C MET A 1 -20.60 -19.84 36.41
N THR A 2 -20.69 -20.70 35.41
CA THR A 2 -20.16 -22.07 35.43
C THR A 2 -18.65 -22.07 35.19
N THR A 3 -17.96 -23.17 35.52
CA THR A 3 -16.52 -23.30 35.27
C THR A 3 -16.19 -23.15 33.79
N GLN A 4 -17.00 -23.74 32.89
CA GLN A 4 -16.84 -23.60 31.44
C GLN A 4 -16.99 -22.15 30.98
N GLN A 5 -18.00 -21.43 31.49
CA GLN A 5 -18.18 -20.00 31.20
C GLN A 5 -16.96 -19.20 31.66
N SER A 6 -16.50 -19.39 32.90
CA SER A 6 -15.34 -18.67 33.42
C SER A 6 -14.07 -18.90 32.59
N ILE A 7 -13.84 -20.13 32.12
CA ILE A 7 -12.72 -20.45 31.23
C ILE A 7 -12.87 -19.73 29.89
N LEU A 8 -14.04 -19.79 29.25
CA LEU A 8 -14.28 -19.13 27.96
C LEU A 8 -14.14 -17.61 28.06
N PHE A 9 -14.68 -16.99 29.10
CA PHE A 9 -14.50 -15.56 29.34
C PHE A 9 -13.03 -15.21 29.55
N ALA A 10 -12.29 -15.96 30.38
CA ALA A 10 -10.86 -15.73 30.58
C ALA A 10 -10.07 -15.86 29.28
N LEU A 11 -10.41 -16.86 28.45
CA LEU A 11 -9.79 -17.10 27.16
C LEU A 11 -10.08 -15.96 26.17
N LEU A 12 -11.32 -15.49 26.09
CA LEU A 12 -11.69 -14.34 25.25
C LEU A 12 -11.01 -13.05 25.74
N PHE A 13 -10.98 -12.79 27.05
CA PHE A 13 -10.24 -11.64 27.60
C PHE A 13 -8.75 -11.71 27.28
N ALA A 14 -8.14 -12.90 27.33
CA ALA A 14 -6.76 -13.09 26.92
C ALA A 14 -6.55 -12.83 25.42
N VAL A 15 -7.49 -13.28 24.57
CA VAL A 15 -7.48 -12.96 23.12
C VAL A 15 -7.53 -11.45 22.91
N PHE A 16 -8.51 -10.76 23.50
CA PHE A 16 -8.60 -9.29 23.40
C PHE A 16 -7.31 -8.61 23.89
N GLY A 17 -6.78 -9.03 25.04
CA GLY A 17 -5.51 -8.50 25.55
C GLY A 17 -4.34 -8.69 24.59
N MET A 18 -4.23 -9.85 23.93
CA MET A 18 -3.20 -10.11 22.92
C MET A 18 -3.39 -9.31 21.63
N LEU A 19 -4.65 -9.11 21.20
CA LEU A 19 -4.96 -8.29 20.03
C LEU A 19 -4.60 -6.82 20.27
N ILE A 20 -4.95 -6.27 21.43
CA ILE A 20 -4.57 -4.90 21.86
C ILE A 20 -3.04 -4.77 21.95
N TRP A 21 -2.35 -5.81 22.45
CA TRP A 21 -0.89 -5.81 22.56
C TRP A 21 -0.19 -5.76 21.20
N GLY A 22 -0.84 -6.23 20.13
CA GLY A 22 -0.44 -6.01 18.74
C GLY A 22 0.89 -6.64 18.29
N ARG A 23 1.54 -7.47 19.12
CA ARG A 23 2.85 -8.09 18.77
C ARG A 23 2.75 -9.43 18.05
N ILE A 24 1.66 -10.15 18.25
CA ILE A 24 1.40 -11.43 17.59
C ILE A 24 0.33 -11.18 16.53
N ARG A 25 0.47 -11.81 15.37
CA ARG A 25 -0.55 -11.69 14.32
C ARG A 25 -1.90 -12.24 14.81
N TYR A 26 -2.97 -11.55 14.49
CA TYR A 26 -4.32 -11.83 14.99
C TYR A 26 -4.83 -13.23 14.64
N ASP A 27 -4.41 -13.78 13.50
CA ASP A 27 -4.76 -15.13 13.06
C ASP A 27 -4.14 -16.21 13.96
N VAL A 28 -2.89 -16.01 14.35
CA VAL A 28 -2.19 -16.89 15.29
C VAL A 28 -2.80 -16.81 16.68
N VAL A 29 -3.17 -15.61 17.14
CA VAL A 29 -3.87 -15.43 18.43
C VAL A 29 -5.18 -16.21 18.43
N ALA A 30 -5.99 -16.04 17.38
CA ALA A 30 -7.28 -16.69 17.26
C ALA A 30 -7.19 -18.22 17.18
N PHE A 31 -6.26 -18.74 16.37
CA PHE A 31 -6.05 -20.18 16.26
C PHE A 31 -5.52 -20.79 17.56
N SER A 32 -4.58 -20.11 18.24
CA SER A 32 -4.06 -20.56 19.55
C SER A 32 -5.16 -20.61 20.60
N ALA A 33 -6.07 -19.64 20.58
CA ALA A 33 -7.23 -19.59 21.47
C ALA A 33 -8.19 -20.75 21.21
N LEU A 34 -8.45 -21.11 19.95
CA LEU A 34 -9.25 -22.27 19.61
C LEU A 34 -8.62 -23.56 20.15
N ILE A 35 -7.32 -23.79 19.88
CA ILE A 35 -6.60 -24.97 20.37
C ILE A 35 -6.59 -25.03 21.89
N ALA A 36 -6.37 -23.90 22.57
CA ALA A 36 -6.48 -23.82 24.02
C ALA A 36 -7.89 -24.16 24.51
N GLY A 37 -8.93 -23.69 23.83
CA GLY A 37 -10.33 -24.00 24.15
C GLY A 37 -10.65 -25.50 24.04
N VAL A 38 -10.09 -26.17 23.04
CA VAL A 38 -10.22 -27.63 22.89
C VAL A 38 -9.48 -28.38 24.00
N ILE A 39 -8.22 -28.00 24.28
CA ILE A 39 -7.41 -28.63 25.35
C ILE A 39 -8.07 -28.45 26.72
N LEU A 40 -8.66 -27.29 26.97
CA LEU A 40 -9.38 -26.98 28.22
C LEU A 40 -10.76 -27.64 28.29
N GLY A 41 -11.20 -28.34 27.23
CA GLY A 41 -12.48 -29.05 27.17
C GLY A 41 -13.70 -28.14 27.13
N VAL A 42 -13.53 -26.86 26.76
CA VAL A 42 -14.66 -25.91 26.58
C VAL A 42 -15.18 -25.87 25.16
N VAL A 43 -14.36 -26.32 24.19
CA VAL A 43 -14.78 -26.56 22.81
C VAL A 43 -14.69 -28.07 22.55
N PRO A 44 -15.78 -28.75 22.14
CA PRO A 44 -15.72 -30.16 21.74
C PRO A 44 -14.75 -30.37 20.57
N GLU A 45 -13.92 -31.41 20.65
CA GLU A 45 -12.90 -31.72 19.62
C GLU A 45 -13.53 -31.94 18.23
N GLU A 46 -14.69 -32.60 18.18
CA GLU A 46 -15.43 -32.87 16.95
C GLU A 46 -15.90 -31.60 16.22
N HIS A 47 -16.10 -30.50 16.96
CA HIS A 47 -16.55 -29.21 16.43
C HIS A 47 -15.42 -28.19 16.31
N ALA A 48 -14.18 -28.56 16.64
CA ALA A 48 -13.05 -27.64 16.70
C ALA A 48 -12.77 -26.95 15.36
N PHE A 49 -13.02 -27.63 14.23
CA PHE A 49 -12.68 -27.12 12.90
C PHE A 49 -13.90 -26.79 12.03
N ASP A 50 -15.12 -26.83 12.58
CA ASP A 50 -16.35 -26.55 11.83
C ASP A 50 -16.37 -25.15 11.21
N GLY A 51 -15.70 -24.18 11.86
CA GLY A 51 -15.54 -22.84 11.33
C GLY A 51 -14.80 -22.75 9.99
N PHE A 52 -13.98 -23.73 9.62
CA PHE A 52 -13.30 -23.78 8.31
C PHE A 52 -14.24 -24.21 7.18
N GLY A 53 -15.27 -25.01 7.50
CA GLY A 53 -16.34 -25.39 6.57
C GLY A 53 -17.53 -24.44 6.56
N HIS A 54 -17.54 -23.47 7.49
CA HIS A 54 -18.67 -22.57 7.69
C HIS A 54 -18.93 -21.65 6.49
N HIS A 55 -20.21 -21.41 6.21
CA HIS A 55 -20.69 -20.65 5.05
C HIS A 55 -20.05 -19.26 4.92
N ALA A 56 -19.95 -18.53 6.04
CA ALA A 56 -19.31 -17.22 6.10
C ALA A 56 -17.83 -17.26 5.64
N THR A 57 -17.07 -18.25 6.12
CA THR A 57 -15.65 -18.44 5.80
C THR A 57 -15.46 -18.67 4.30
N ILE A 58 -16.31 -19.52 3.71
CA ILE A 58 -16.30 -19.80 2.27
C ILE A 58 -16.68 -18.57 1.44
N ILE A 59 -17.72 -17.82 1.84
CA ILE A 59 -18.11 -16.57 1.14
C ILE A 59 -16.93 -15.60 1.12
N ILE A 60 -16.26 -15.39 2.26
CA ILE A 60 -15.15 -14.44 2.35
C ILE A 60 -14.00 -14.85 1.42
N ALA A 61 -13.62 -16.13 1.40
CA ALA A 61 -12.59 -16.62 0.49
C ALA A 61 -12.94 -16.35 -0.99
N LEU A 62 -14.18 -16.63 -1.39
CA LEU A 62 -14.65 -16.41 -2.76
C LEU A 62 -14.74 -14.93 -3.13
N VAL A 63 -15.16 -14.07 -2.21
CA VAL A 63 -15.19 -12.62 -2.40
C VAL A 63 -13.79 -12.07 -2.62
N LEU A 64 -12.79 -12.55 -1.87
CA LEU A 64 -11.38 -12.14 -2.03
C LEU A 64 -10.84 -12.53 -3.41
N ILE A 65 -11.12 -13.76 -3.85
CA ILE A 65 -10.78 -14.24 -5.20
C ILE A 65 -11.42 -13.34 -6.27
N ILE A 66 -12.72 -13.08 -6.18
CA ILE A 66 -13.43 -12.27 -7.15
C ILE A 66 -12.95 -10.80 -7.13
N SER A 67 -12.69 -10.25 -5.95
CA SER A 67 -12.13 -8.90 -5.80
C SER A 67 -10.80 -8.77 -6.53
N ARG A 68 -9.92 -9.77 -6.41
CA ARG A 68 -8.66 -9.83 -7.17
C ARG A 68 -8.90 -9.92 -8.68
N ALA A 69 -9.90 -10.68 -9.12
CA ALA A 69 -10.24 -10.84 -10.53
C ALA A 69 -10.74 -9.54 -11.16
N LEU A 70 -11.63 -8.84 -10.45
CA LEU A 70 -12.16 -7.53 -10.86
C LEU A 70 -11.06 -6.47 -10.91
N SER A 71 -10.10 -6.54 -9.99
CA SER A 71 -8.92 -5.68 -9.98
C SER A 71 -8.04 -5.93 -11.20
N LYS A 72 -7.66 -7.19 -11.45
CA LYS A 72 -6.78 -7.58 -12.57
C LYS A 72 -7.43 -7.41 -13.95
N SER A 73 -8.75 -7.53 -14.06
CA SER A 73 -9.46 -7.31 -15.32
C SER A 73 -9.53 -5.84 -15.73
N GLY A 74 -9.18 -4.91 -14.84
CA GLY A 74 -9.29 -3.48 -15.09
C GLY A 74 -10.72 -2.95 -15.02
N ALA A 75 -11.69 -3.76 -14.60
CA ALA A 75 -13.07 -3.32 -14.37
C ALA A 75 -13.12 -2.11 -13.43
N ILE A 76 -12.35 -2.18 -12.36
CA ILE A 76 -12.31 -1.12 -11.35
C ILE A 76 -11.57 0.12 -11.87
N GLU A 77 -10.48 -0.06 -12.63
CA GLU A 77 -9.75 1.04 -13.26
C GLU A 77 -10.64 1.79 -14.27
N LEU A 78 -11.47 1.08 -15.04
CA LEU A 78 -12.39 1.70 -16.00
C LEU A 78 -13.39 2.63 -15.30
N VAL A 79 -13.96 2.20 -14.18
CA VAL A 79 -14.90 3.03 -13.40
C VAL A 79 -14.18 4.24 -12.82
N ALA A 80 -13.00 4.04 -12.23
CA ALA A 80 -12.25 5.11 -11.60
C ALA A 80 -11.73 6.15 -12.61
N ARG A 81 -11.24 5.73 -13.79
CA ARG A 81 -10.65 6.64 -14.79
C ARG A 81 -11.67 7.64 -15.37
N HIS A 82 -12.94 7.26 -15.49
CA HIS A 82 -13.99 8.16 -16.00
C HIS A 82 -14.42 9.23 -14.99
N LEU A 83 -14.11 9.02 -13.71
CA LEU A 83 -14.60 9.85 -12.62
C LEU A 83 -13.54 10.81 -12.07
N ILE A 84 -12.29 10.68 -12.52
CA ILE A 84 -11.15 11.46 -12.03
C ILE A 84 -10.82 12.61 -12.99
N ASP A 85 -10.84 13.83 -12.45
CA ASP A 85 -10.55 15.06 -13.17
C ASP A 85 -9.77 16.03 -12.27
N SER A 86 -8.54 16.37 -12.70
CA SER A 86 -7.63 17.27 -11.98
C SER A 86 -8.07 18.74 -11.97
N GLY A 87 -9.01 19.13 -12.84
CA GLY A 87 -9.56 20.50 -12.88
C GLY A 87 -10.54 20.83 -11.76
N ARG A 88 -10.97 19.83 -10.97
CA ARG A 88 -12.01 20.01 -9.96
C ARG A 88 -11.51 20.68 -8.68
N SER A 89 -12.41 21.36 -7.97
CA SER A 89 -12.14 21.88 -6.63
C SER A 89 -11.77 20.74 -5.65
N LEU A 90 -11.03 21.04 -4.58
CA LEU A 90 -10.63 20.03 -3.59
C LEU A 90 -11.85 19.31 -3.00
N PHE A 91 -12.91 20.06 -2.70
CA PHE A 91 -14.18 19.52 -2.22
C PHE A 91 -14.77 18.49 -3.19
N SER A 92 -14.92 18.88 -4.47
CA SER A 92 -15.50 17.99 -5.49
C SER A 92 -14.64 16.77 -5.74
N HIS A 93 -13.31 16.91 -5.69
CA HIS A 93 -12.37 15.80 -5.78
C HIS A 93 -12.61 14.81 -4.63
N ILE A 94 -12.59 15.28 -3.37
CA ILE A 94 -12.78 14.44 -2.19
C ILE A 94 -14.13 13.74 -2.25
N ALA A 95 -15.21 14.47 -2.54
CA ALA A 95 -16.57 13.92 -2.58
C ALA A 95 -16.70 12.80 -3.63
N ILE A 96 -16.18 13.02 -4.84
CA ILE A 96 -16.28 12.05 -5.94
C ILE A 96 -15.39 10.84 -5.67
N MET A 97 -14.15 11.05 -5.25
CA MET A 97 -13.26 9.94 -4.89
C MET A 97 -13.80 9.13 -3.73
N SER A 98 -14.41 9.78 -2.73
CA SER A 98 -15.07 9.11 -1.61
C SER A 98 -16.30 8.32 -2.06
N ALA A 99 -17.13 8.87 -2.94
CA ALA A 99 -18.29 8.16 -3.48
C ALA A 99 -17.88 6.94 -4.32
N VAL A 100 -16.82 7.08 -5.13
CA VAL A 100 -16.25 5.96 -5.89
C VAL A 100 -15.68 4.90 -4.96
N ALA A 101 -14.89 5.30 -3.97
CA ALA A 101 -14.36 4.38 -2.97
C ALA A 101 -15.46 3.64 -2.24
N ALA A 102 -16.49 4.35 -1.77
CA ALA A 102 -17.61 3.73 -1.07
C ALA A 102 -18.39 2.76 -1.98
N GLY A 103 -18.67 3.15 -3.23
CA GLY A 103 -19.37 2.29 -4.19
C GLY A 103 -18.57 1.04 -4.57
N LEU A 104 -17.25 1.18 -4.74
CA LEU A 104 -16.37 0.03 -4.97
C LEU A 104 -16.30 -0.86 -3.72
N SER A 105 -16.13 -0.27 -2.55
CA SER A 105 -16.04 -1.00 -1.26
C SER A 105 -17.35 -1.66 -0.83
N ALA A 106 -18.48 -1.18 -1.34
CA ALA A 106 -19.76 -1.87 -1.21
C ALA A 106 -19.76 -3.23 -1.92
N ILE A 107 -18.79 -3.51 -2.78
CA ILE A 107 -18.74 -4.70 -3.63
C ILE A 107 -17.45 -5.51 -3.40
N MET A 108 -16.39 -4.85 -2.93
CA MET A 108 -15.08 -5.43 -2.72
C MET A 108 -14.50 -5.07 -1.35
N LYS A 109 -13.45 -5.78 -0.95
CA LYS A 109 -12.74 -5.47 0.28
C LYS A 109 -12.19 -4.02 0.27
N ASN A 110 -12.40 -3.30 1.37
CA ASN A 110 -11.91 -1.94 1.61
C ASN A 110 -10.44 -1.72 1.21
N VAL A 111 -9.56 -2.68 1.54
CA VAL A 111 -8.12 -2.61 1.21
C VAL A 111 -7.87 -2.66 -0.29
N ALA A 112 -8.61 -3.50 -1.04
CA ALA A 112 -8.47 -3.60 -2.48
C ALA A 112 -8.98 -2.32 -3.17
N ALA A 113 -10.11 -1.78 -2.73
CA ALA A 113 -10.65 -0.52 -3.24
C ALA A 113 -9.65 0.63 -3.05
N LEU A 114 -9.10 0.76 -1.84
CA LEU A 114 -8.12 1.79 -1.52
C LEU A 114 -6.81 1.61 -2.29
N ALA A 115 -6.26 0.39 -2.38
CA ALA A 115 -5.02 0.13 -3.10
C ALA A 115 -5.10 0.48 -4.59
N LEU A 116 -6.28 0.30 -5.20
CA LEU A 116 -6.51 0.65 -6.61
C LEU A 116 -6.69 2.16 -6.82
N LEU A 117 -7.42 2.82 -5.92
CA LEU A 117 -7.71 4.24 -6.04
C LEU A 117 -6.54 5.13 -5.61
N MET A 118 -5.72 4.68 -4.66
CA MET A 118 -4.55 5.41 -4.14
C MET A 118 -3.61 5.93 -5.24
N PRO A 119 -3.09 5.11 -6.18
CA PRO A 119 -2.18 5.61 -7.21
C PRO A 119 -2.86 6.62 -8.15
N MET A 120 -4.16 6.47 -8.39
CA MET A 120 -4.92 7.41 -9.23
C MET A 120 -5.18 8.74 -8.50
N ASP A 121 -5.48 8.65 -7.20
CA ASP A 121 -5.69 9.80 -6.32
C ASP A 121 -4.40 10.62 -6.15
N ILE A 122 -3.28 9.94 -5.87
CA ILE A 122 -1.94 10.55 -5.77
C ILE A 122 -1.60 11.30 -7.06
N GLN A 123 -1.74 10.64 -8.22
CA GLN A 123 -1.45 11.26 -9.52
C GLN A 123 -2.31 12.51 -9.77
N THR A 124 -3.58 12.49 -9.34
CA THR A 124 -4.50 13.60 -9.57
C THR A 124 -4.26 14.74 -8.58
N ALA A 125 -3.98 14.43 -7.31
CA ALA A 125 -3.57 15.39 -6.31
C ALA A 125 -2.28 16.11 -6.73
N GLN A 126 -1.28 15.36 -7.24
CA GLN A 126 -0.04 15.91 -7.79
C GLN A 126 -0.28 16.82 -9.00
N LYS A 127 -1.08 16.38 -9.98
CA LYS A 127 -1.45 17.23 -11.14
C LYS A 127 -2.16 18.52 -10.71
N ALA A 128 -2.98 18.45 -9.65
CA ALA A 128 -3.67 19.59 -9.08
C ALA A 128 -2.79 20.42 -8.10
N LYS A 129 -1.50 20.06 -7.92
CA LYS A 129 -0.56 20.67 -6.96
C LYS A 129 -1.07 20.70 -5.52
N ARG A 130 -1.67 19.59 -5.07
CA ARG A 130 -2.26 19.40 -3.74
C ARG A 130 -1.57 18.25 -3.01
N SER A 131 -1.43 18.35 -1.70
CA SER A 131 -0.92 17.23 -0.88
C SER A 131 -1.83 16.00 -1.02
N PRO A 132 -1.30 14.80 -1.34
CA PRO A 132 -2.09 13.57 -1.38
C PRO A 132 -2.73 13.21 -0.04
N ALA A 133 -2.17 13.65 1.09
CA ALA A 133 -2.74 13.37 2.41
C ALA A 133 -4.15 13.96 2.56
N LEU A 134 -4.46 15.06 1.86
CA LEU A 134 -5.78 15.70 1.86
C LEU A 134 -6.89 14.83 1.25
N THR A 135 -6.54 13.88 0.39
CA THR A 135 -7.51 13.08 -0.37
C THR A 135 -7.44 11.60 0.02
N LEU A 136 -6.24 11.08 0.33
CA LEU A 136 -6.04 9.68 0.73
C LEU A 136 -6.69 9.31 2.06
N MET A 137 -6.65 10.20 3.06
CA MET A 137 -7.30 9.94 4.35
C MET A 137 -8.84 9.89 4.21
N PRO A 138 -9.50 10.88 3.57
CA PRO A 138 -10.90 10.79 3.17
C PRO A 138 -11.27 9.51 2.42
N LEU A 139 -10.45 9.12 1.45
CA LEU A 139 -10.63 7.91 0.65
C LEU A 139 -10.69 6.65 1.52
N SER A 140 -9.79 6.55 2.52
CA SER A 140 -9.77 5.44 3.48
C SER A 140 -11.06 5.35 4.29
N PHE A 141 -11.51 6.46 4.87
CA PHE A 141 -12.78 6.47 5.63
C PHE A 141 -13.98 6.15 4.75
N ALA A 142 -14.03 6.68 3.53
CA ALA A 142 -15.10 6.42 2.59
C ALA A 142 -15.16 4.94 2.17
N SER A 143 -14.01 4.27 2.02
CA SER A 143 -13.98 2.83 1.75
C SER A 143 -14.60 2.02 2.90
N ILE A 144 -14.30 2.35 4.15
CA ILE A 144 -14.90 1.70 5.32
C ILE A 144 -16.42 1.90 5.34
N LEU A 145 -16.87 3.13 5.08
CA LEU A 145 -18.28 3.46 5.03
C LEU A 145 -19.03 2.68 3.93
N GLY A 146 -18.40 2.53 2.76
CA GLY A 146 -18.96 1.77 1.64
C GLY A 146 -19.18 0.30 1.97
N GLY A 147 -18.28 -0.30 2.74
CA GLY A 147 -18.37 -1.69 3.17
C GLY A 147 -19.62 -2.03 4.00
N MET A 148 -20.29 -1.02 4.56
CA MET A 148 -21.54 -1.20 5.32
C MET A 148 -22.79 -1.29 4.43
N ILE A 149 -22.68 -1.01 3.13
CA ILE A 149 -23.84 -0.90 2.21
C ILE A 149 -24.41 -2.28 1.83
N THR A 150 -23.56 -3.30 1.68
CA THR A 150 -24.00 -4.63 1.23
C THR A 150 -23.53 -5.73 2.17
N LEU A 151 -24.15 -6.90 2.02
CA LEU A 151 -23.74 -8.12 2.70
C LEU A 151 -22.27 -8.48 2.45
N ILE A 152 -21.76 -8.29 1.23
CA ILE A 152 -20.40 -8.69 0.83
C ILE A 152 -19.35 -7.65 1.23
N GLY A 153 -19.74 -6.40 1.46
CA GLY A 153 -18.81 -5.29 1.67
C GLY A 153 -17.82 -5.52 2.82
N THR A 154 -18.23 -6.21 3.89
CA THR A 154 -17.35 -6.51 5.02
C THR A 154 -17.62 -7.87 5.68
N PRO A 155 -16.60 -8.52 6.28
CA PRO A 155 -16.77 -9.77 7.02
C PRO A 155 -17.85 -9.75 8.13
N PRO A 156 -17.98 -8.68 8.95
CA PRO A 156 -19.03 -8.63 9.98
C PRO A 156 -20.45 -8.78 9.42
N ASN A 157 -20.74 -8.18 8.26
CA ASN A 157 -22.05 -8.32 7.61
C ASN A 157 -22.35 -9.78 7.22
N ILE A 158 -21.34 -10.49 6.71
CA ILE A 158 -21.46 -11.90 6.35
C ILE A 158 -21.68 -12.76 7.62
N ILE A 159 -20.95 -12.47 8.69
CA ILE A 159 -21.06 -13.19 9.97
C ILE A 159 -22.46 -13.02 10.56
N ILE A 160 -22.97 -11.78 10.68
CA ILE A 160 -24.29 -11.55 11.27
C ILE A 160 -25.42 -12.11 10.40
N ALA A 161 -25.28 -12.09 9.08
CA ALA A 161 -26.25 -12.71 8.18
C ALA A 161 -26.29 -14.24 8.31
N SER A 162 -25.12 -14.87 8.52
CA SER A 162 -25.03 -16.30 8.76
C SER A 162 -25.66 -16.65 10.11
N TYR A 163 -25.32 -15.91 11.16
CA TYR A 163 -25.90 -16.08 12.50
C TYR A 163 -27.43 -15.92 12.49
N ARG A 164 -27.96 -14.90 11.78
CA ARG A 164 -29.42 -14.72 11.64
C ARG A 164 -30.08 -15.92 10.94
N ALA A 165 -29.41 -16.50 9.94
CA ALA A 165 -29.92 -17.68 9.24
C ALA A 165 -30.06 -18.88 10.18
N GLU A 166 -29.08 -19.08 11.07
CA GLU A 166 -29.09 -20.14 12.07
C GLU A 166 -30.14 -19.88 13.16
N ALA A 167 -30.17 -18.67 13.70
CA ALA A 167 -31.06 -18.31 14.81
C ALA A 167 -32.53 -18.16 14.41
N LEU A 168 -32.82 -17.62 13.22
CA LEU A 168 -34.18 -17.28 12.76
C LEU A 168 -34.64 -18.04 11.51
N GLY A 169 -33.80 -18.91 10.94
CA GLY A 169 -34.10 -19.65 9.71
C GLY A 169 -34.09 -18.82 8.42
N GLN A 170 -33.75 -17.52 8.50
CA GLN A 170 -33.70 -16.63 7.34
C GLN A 170 -32.42 -15.76 7.36
N PRO A 171 -31.51 -15.90 6.38
CA PRO A 171 -30.36 -14.99 6.26
C PRO A 171 -30.81 -13.58 5.86
N TYR A 172 -29.95 -12.58 6.08
CA TYR A 172 -30.10 -11.30 5.39
C TYR A 172 -29.85 -11.48 3.89
N HIS A 173 -30.65 -10.82 3.06
CA HIS A 173 -30.40 -10.72 1.62
C HIS A 173 -29.27 -9.73 1.32
N MET A 174 -28.79 -9.76 0.07
CA MET A 174 -27.65 -8.96 -0.39
C MET A 174 -27.74 -7.47 -0.02
N PHE A 175 -28.93 -6.89 -0.12
CA PHE A 175 -29.17 -5.45 0.00
C PHE A 175 -30.00 -5.05 1.23
N ASP A 176 -30.22 -5.97 2.19
CA ASP A 176 -30.97 -5.64 3.42
C ASP A 176 -30.26 -4.57 4.27
N PHE A 177 -28.93 -4.49 4.17
CA PHE A 177 -28.11 -3.47 4.81
C PHE A 177 -28.16 -2.11 4.10
N ALA A 178 -28.56 -2.08 2.82
CA ALA A 178 -28.40 -0.91 1.96
C ALA A 178 -29.15 0.33 2.45
N PRO A 179 -30.39 0.28 2.98
CA PRO A 179 -31.08 1.48 3.46
C PRO A 179 -30.30 2.21 4.56
N VAL A 180 -29.79 1.48 5.54
CA VAL A 180 -29.00 2.05 6.64
C VAL A 180 -27.59 2.40 6.17
N GLY A 181 -26.94 1.48 5.45
CA GLY A 181 -25.58 1.65 4.95
C GLY A 181 -25.45 2.83 3.99
N LEU A 182 -26.41 3.05 3.09
CA LEU A 182 -26.41 4.20 2.17
C LEU A 182 -26.58 5.52 2.91
N VAL A 183 -27.46 5.58 3.91
CA VAL A 183 -27.65 6.80 4.72
C VAL A 183 -26.38 7.12 5.50
N THR A 184 -25.78 6.13 6.15
CA THR A 184 -24.54 6.30 6.91
C THR A 184 -23.37 6.66 6.00
N ALA A 185 -23.25 6.01 4.84
CA ALA A 185 -22.22 6.33 3.86
C ALA A 185 -22.40 7.74 3.28
N ALA A 186 -23.62 8.13 2.90
CA ALA A 186 -23.90 9.47 2.39
C ALA A 186 -23.61 10.54 3.45
N ALA A 187 -24.05 10.35 4.70
CA ALA A 187 -23.78 11.27 5.80
C ALA A 187 -22.29 11.37 6.11
N GLY A 188 -21.58 10.24 6.17
CA GLY A 188 -20.15 10.20 6.42
C GLY A 188 -19.32 10.81 5.28
N ILE A 189 -19.67 10.53 4.02
CA ILE A 189 -19.02 11.16 2.87
C ILE A 189 -19.27 12.67 2.85
N ALA A 190 -20.50 13.11 3.14
CA ALA A 190 -20.81 14.53 3.26
C ALA A 190 -19.98 15.19 4.37
N PHE A 191 -19.87 14.55 5.54
CA PHE A 191 -19.02 15.02 6.63
C PHE A 191 -17.56 15.11 6.22
N ILE A 192 -17.00 14.06 5.61
CA ILE A 192 -15.60 14.00 5.18
C ILE A 192 -15.31 15.09 4.15
N ALA A 193 -16.20 15.27 3.17
CA ALA A 193 -16.04 16.26 2.11
C ALA A 193 -16.21 17.70 2.63
N LEU A 194 -17.13 17.97 3.55
CA LEU A 194 -17.41 19.33 4.04
C LEU A 194 -16.50 19.76 5.20
N ILE A 195 -16.24 18.85 6.14
CA ILE A 195 -15.61 19.12 7.43
C ILE A 195 -14.34 18.29 7.63
N GLY A 196 -14.39 16.98 7.37
CA GLY A 196 -13.34 16.04 7.76
C GLY A 196 -11.95 16.37 7.21
N TRP A 197 -11.85 16.84 5.97
CA TRP A 197 -10.56 17.25 5.39
C TRP A 197 -9.89 18.43 6.10
N ARG A 198 -10.67 19.26 6.84
CA ARG A 198 -10.13 20.37 7.63
C ARG A 198 -9.50 19.93 8.96
N LEU A 199 -9.78 18.71 9.39
CA LEU A 199 -9.21 18.12 10.60
C LEU A 199 -7.82 17.51 10.35
N ILE A 200 -7.40 17.44 9.08
CA ILE A 200 -6.08 16.91 8.71
C ILE A 200 -5.00 17.88 9.22
N PRO A 201 -3.98 17.39 9.96
CA PRO A 201 -2.95 18.26 10.53
C PRO A 201 -2.28 19.16 9.50
N ALA A 202 -2.07 20.44 9.87
CA ALA A 202 -1.51 21.48 9.01
C ALA A 202 -0.16 21.11 8.37
N SER A 203 0.65 20.29 9.06
CA SER A 203 1.94 19.79 8.57
C SER A 203 1.79 18.86 7.36
N ARG A 204 0.68 18.14 7.24
CA ARG A 204 0.39 17.20 6.13
C ARG A 204 -0.33 17.86 4.96
N THR A 205 -0.74 19.11 5.11
CA THR A 205 -1.56 19.84 4.12
C THR A 205 -0.72 20.57 3.07
N ARG A 206 0.55 20.85 3.37
CA ARG A 206 1.46 21.50 2.43
C ARG A 206 1.82 20.52 1.32
N TYR A 207 1.61 20.96 0.08
CA TYR A 207 2.17 20.28 -1.08
C TYR A 207 3.68 20.57 -1.11
N SER A 208 4.50 19.66 -0.59
CA SER A 208 5.86 19.55 -1.05
C SER A 208 5.77 19.03 -2.49
N GLY A 209 6.26 19.80 -3.46
CA GLY A 209 6.33 19.34 -4.86
C GLY A 209 7.29 18.18 -5.07
N GLU A 210 7.87 17.67 -4.00
CA GLU A 210 8.87 16.62 -3.94
C GLU A 210 8.21 15.31 -3.56
N GLN A 211 8.52 14.30 -4.36
CA GLN A 211 8.21 12.91 -4.06
C GLN A 211 8.90 12.58 -2.74
N ASP A 212 8.15 12.36 -1.66
CA ASP A 212 8.63 11.62 -0.49
C ASP A 212 8.92 10.17 -0.92
N GLY A 213 9.98 10.01 -1.72
CA GLY A 213 10.81 8.81 -1.70
C GLY A 213 11.60 8.81 -0.39
N PHE A 214 12.13 7.66 0.00
CA PHE A 214 13.03 7.59 1.14
C PHE A 214 14.07 8.71 1.05
N ASP A 215 14.08 9.58 2.05
CA ASP A 215 14.94 10.75 2.16
C ASP A 215 16.39 10.26 2.37
N VAL A 216 16.99 9.77 1.29
CA VAL A 216 18.41 9.43 1.25
C VAL A 216 19.14 10.75 1.07
N ASN A 217 19.69 11.24 2.19
CA ASN A 217 20.60 12.38 2.22
C ASN A 217 21.58 12.34 1.05
N ASN A 218 21.76 13.51 0.44
CA ASN A 218 22.73 13.92 -0.58
C ASN A 218 23.66 12.81 -1.14
N TYR A 219 23.65 12.66 -2.47
CA TYR A 219 24.57 11.82 -3.21
C TYR A 219 25.89 12.52 -3.44
N ILE A 220 27.00 11.78 -3.34
CA ILE A 220 28.29 12.24 -3.85
C ILE A 220 28.37 11.87 -5.34
N ALA A 221 28.42 12.87 -6.21
CA ALA A 221 28.54 12.72 -7.66
C ALA A 221 29.83 13.34 -8.21
N GLU A 222 30.38 12.71 -9.24
CA GLU A 222 31.51 13.22 -10.02
C GLU A 222 31.02 13.75 -11.37
N LEU A 223 31.25 15.03 -11.64
CA LEU A 223 30.86 15.72 -12.87
C LEU A 223 32.09 16.24 -13.61
N ARG A 224 32.20 15.98 -14.90
CA ARG A 224 33.31 16.45 -15.74
C ARG A 224 33.04 17.85 -16.27
N VAL A 225 34.10 18.65 -16.37
CA VAL A 225 34.12 19.97 -17.02
C VAL A 225 34.48 19.81 -18.51
N PRO A 226 33.51 19.88 -19.45
CA PRO A 226 33.77 19.83 -20.89
C PRO A 226 34.41 21.12 -21.43
N GLU A 227 34.75 21.14 -22.72
CA GLU A 227 35.42 22.30 -23.35
C GLU A 227 34.58 23.57 -23.34
N ASP A 228 33.25 23.42 -23.46
CA ASP A 228 32.30 24.53 -23.57
C ASP A 228 31.77 25.00 -22.22
N SER A 229 32.28 24.45 -21.12
CA SER A 229 31.75 24.69 -19.78
C SER A 229 31.93 26.14 -19.32
N ARG A 230 30.86 26.76 -18.79
CA ARG A 230 30.81 28.18 -18.37
C ARG A 230 31.69 28.51 -17.17
N ILE A 231 32.22 27.49 -16.50
CA ILE A 231 33.01 27.62 -15.28
C ILE A 231 34.53 27.53 -15.52
N ILE A 232 34.97 27.32 -16.77
CA ILE A 232 36.40 27.31 -17.10
C ILE A 232 37.00 28.68 -16.77
N GLY A 233 38.12 28.66 -16.05
CA GLY A 233 38.83 29.87 -15.63
C GLY A 233 38.30 30.50 -14.33
N LYS A 234 37.13 30.08 -13.82
CA LYS A 234 36.67 30.47 -12.48
C LYS A 234 37.40 29.68 -11.41
N LYS A 235 37.49 30.24 -10.19
CA LYS A 235 37.92 29.46 -9.02
C LYS A 235 36.76 28.64 -8.47
N VAL A 236 37.07 27.49 -7.88
CA VAL A 236 36.04 26.63 -7.27
C VAL A 236 35.20 27.38 -6.22
N ALA A 237 35.80 28.25 -5.40
CA ALA A 237 35.08 29.05 -4.41
C ALA A 237 34.11 30.07 -5.02
N GLU A 238 34.29 30.47 -6.28
CA GLU A 238 33.40 31.41 -6.98
C GLU A 238 32.11 30.73 -7.44
N LEU A 239 32.00 29.42 -7.28
CA LEU A 239 30.80 28.64 -7.57
C LEU A 239 29.96 28.33 -6.33
N ASP A 240 30.45 28.64 -5.12
CA ASP A 240 29.78 28.25 -3.87
C ASP A 240 28.34 28.79 -3.82
N ASP A 241 28.12 30.08 -4.15
CA ASP A 241 26.77 30.69 -4.14
C ASP A 241 25.79 30.03 -5.14
N GLU A 242 26.25 29.79 -6.38
CA GLU A 242 25.43 29.20 -7.46
C GLU A 242 25.14 27.71 -7.19
N VAL A 243 26.03 27.02 -6.48
CA VAL A 243 25.87 25.62 -6.07
C VAL A 243 25.02 25.47 -4.82
N GLU A 244 25.17 26.37 -3.83
CA GLU A 244 24.32 26.39 -2.63
C GLU A 244 22.86 26.76 -2.96
N GLU A 245 22.63 27.67 -3.93
CA GLU A 245 21.28 28.03 -4.39
C GLU A 245 20.55 26.82 -5.01
N ALA A 246 21.28 25.91 -5.65
CA ALA A 246 20.77 24.65 -6.16
C ALA A 246 20.63 23.54 -5.09
N GLY A 247 20.92 23.82 -3.82
CA GLY A 247 20.85 22.84 -2.73
C GLY A 247 21.99 21.83 -2.71
N ALA A 248 23.15 22.18 -3.28
CA ALA A 248 24.30 21.31 -3.44
C ALA A 248 25.53 21.84 -2.69
N THR A 249 26.56 21.01 -2.55
CA THR A 249 27.85 21.41 -1.95
C THR A 249 29.03 20.88 -2.76
N ILE A 250 29.99 21.74 -3.09
CA ILE A 250 31.24 21.30 -3.73
C ILE A 250 32.17 20.67 -2.69
N MET A 251 32.38 19.37 -2.83
CA MET A 251 33.25 18.57 -1.96
C MET A 251 34.71 18.63 -2.36
N GLY A 252 34.98 18.79 -3.66
CA GLY A 252 36.35 18.90 -4.15
C GLY A 252 36.50 18.97 -5.65
N LEU A 253 37.76 19.06 -6.07
CA LEU A 253 38.18 19.07 -7.47
C LEU A 253 39.19 17.92 -7.68
N VAL A 254 38.94 17.08 -8.66
CA VAL A 254 39.83 16.00 -9.10
C VAL A 254 40.45 16.41 -10.43
N ARG A 255 41.78 16.38 -10.50
CA ARG A 255 42.55 16.71 -11.70
C ARG A 255 43.56 15.61 -11.97
N ARG A 256 43.61 15.13 -13.23
CA ARG A 256 44.49 14.01 -13.65
C ARG A 256 44.33 12.76 -12.80
N GLY A 257 43.13 12.54 -12.24
CA GLY A 257 42.80 11.35 -11.45
C GLY A 257 43.17 11.42 -9.97
N GLU A 258 43.71 12.54 -9.49
CA GLU A 258 43.99 12.78 -8.07
C GLU A 258 43.12 13.90 -7.50
N TYR A 259 42.65 13.70 -6.27
CA TYR A 259 41.97 14.74 -5.50
C TYR A 259 42.95 15.85 -5.13
N LEU A 260 42.56 17.12 -5.28
CA LEU A 260 43.36 18.26 -4.86
C LEU A 260 43.13 18.57 -3.36
N PRO A 261 44.07 18.24 -2.44
CA PRO A 261 43.86 18.49 -1.01
C PRO A 261 44.05 19.98 -0.67
N GLY A 262 43.23 20.50 0.26
CA GLY A 262 43.46 21.77 1.00
C GLY A 262 43.56 23.07 0.20
N ARG A 263 43.59 23.03 -1.14
CA ARG A 263 43.70 24.18 -2.05
C ARG A 263 42.69 24.14 -3.20
N ALA A 264 41.83 23.12 -3.27
CA ALA A 264 40.83 22.98 -4.33
C ALA A 264 39.94 24.22 -4.47
N ARG A 265 39.50 24.82 -3.35
CA ARG A 265 38.66 26.04 -3.37
C ARG A 265 39.31 27.25 -4.05
N ARG A 266 40.64 27.34 -4.04
CA ARG A 266 41.39 28.43 -4.70
C ARG A 266 41.91 28.06 -6.08
N ALA A 267 41.73 26.80 -6.51
CA ALA A 267 42.18 26.34 -7.80
C ALA A 267 41.25 26.85 -8.90
N GLU A 268 41.83 27.32 -9.99
CA GLU A 268 41.11 27.63 -11.22
C GLU A 268 40.70 26.33 -11.91
N ILE A 269 39.44 26.28 -12.35
CA ILE A 269 38.83 25.15 -13.03
C ILE A 269 39.30 25.12 -14.48
N ARG A 270 39.70 23.94 -14.95
CA ARG A 270 40.21 23.71 -16.31
C ARG A 270 39.39 22.63 -16.99
N LYS A 271 39.40 22.67 -18.33
CA LYS A 271 38.88 21.58 -19.17
C LYS A 271 39.41 20.23 -18.71
N GLY A 272 38.51 19.25 -18.56
CA GLY A 272 38.82 17.89 -18.15
C GLY A 272 38.99 17.69 -16.64
N ASP A 273 38.83 18.75 -15.84
CA ASP A 273 38.68 18.58 -14.40
C ASP A 273 37.36 17.88 -14.05
N ILE A 274 37.31 17.31 -12.85
CA ILE A 274 36.12 16.67 -12.31
C ILE A 274 35.75 17.39 -11.01
N LEU A 275 34.54 17.93 -10.96
CA LEU A 275 33.93 18.45 -9.74
C LEU A 275 33.27 17.31 -8.99
N VAL A 276 33.54 17.24 -7.68
CA VAL A 276 32.89 16.31 -6.77
C VAL A 276 31.89 17.10 -5.96
N ILE A 277 30.61 16.77 -6.12
CA ILE A 277 29.48 17.51 -5.55
C ILE A 277 28.67 16.56 -4.67
N GLU A 278 28.26 17.04 -3.50
CA GLU A 278 27.30 16.38 -2.63
C GLU A 278 25.94 17.09 -2.75
N ALA A 279 24.93 16.41 -3.30
CA ALA A 279 23.60 16.98 -3.51
C ALA A 279 22.56 15.88 -3.80
N ASP A 280 21.27 16.20 -3.70
CA ASP A 280 20.22 15.29 -4.17
C ASP A 280 20.28 15.09 -5.71
N ALA A 281 19.55 14.08 -6.21
CA ALA A 281 19.59 13.72 -7.64
C ALA A 281 19.10 14.85 -8.57
N LYS A 282 18.20 15.72 -8.10
CA LYS A 282 17.62 16.81 -8.88
C LYS A 282 18.59 17.99 -8.95
N ALA A 283 19.17 18.38 -7.83
CA ALA A 283 20.20 19.39 -7.72
C ALA A 283 21.42 19.07 -8.60
N ILE A 284 21.83 17.79 -8.66
CA ILE A 284 22.89 17.34 -9.58
C ILE A 284 22.50 17.63 -11.03
N ASP A 285 21.29 17.28 -11.46
CA ASP A 285 20.89 17.45 -12.86
C ASP A 285 20.71 18.93 -13.25
N GLU A 286 20.17 19.74 -12.33
CA GLU A 286 20.08 21.19 -12.47
C GLU A 286 21.46 21.84 -12.65
N LEU A 287 22.44 21.47 -11.81
CA LEU A 287 23.81 21.97 -11.91
C LEU A 287 24.51 21.55 -13.20
N VAL A 288 24.28 20.32 -13.67
CA VAL A 288 24.82 19.86 -14.96
C VAL A 288 24.28 20.72 -16.10
N GLY A 289 23.01 21.13 -16.05
CA GLY A 289 22.42 22.05 -17.01
C GLY A 289 22.94 23.49 -16.89
N ALA A 290 22.91 24.05 -15.68
CA ALA A 290 23.25 25.44 -15.42
C ALA A 290 24.74 25.76 -15.70
N LEU A 291 25.63 24.87 -15.22
CA LEU A 291 27.08 25.04 -15.32
C LEU A 291 27.68 24.42 -16.60
N GLN A 292 26.85 23.79 -17.44
CA GLN A 292 27.29 23.04 -18.63
C GLN A 292 28.39 22.02 -18.27
N LEU A 293 28.04 21.10 -17.38
CA LEU A 293 28.89 19.97 -16.99
C LEU A 293 28.46 18.70 -17.72
N GLU A 294 29.25 17.64 -17.59
CA GLU A 294 28.92 16.33 -18.15
C GLU A 294 28.97 15.23 -17.07
N TYR A 295 28.02 14.29 -17.14
CA TYR A 295 28.09 13.07 -16.36
C TYR A 295 29.27 12.20 -16.81
N ILE A 296 30.04 11.68 -15.86
CA ILE A 296 31.15 10.80 -16.22
C ILE A 296 30.60 9.44 -16.65
N GLY A 297 30.85 9.05 -17.90
CA GLY A 297 30.38 7.77 -18.45
C GLY A 297 29.07 7.88 -19.21
N THR A 298 28.82 9.00 -19.86
CA THR A 298 27.76 9.12 -20.88
C THR A 298 28.33 9.20 -22.30
N GLU A 299 29.65 9.06 -22.48
CA GLU A 299 30.36 9.14 -23.78
C GLU A 299 29.84 8.15 -24.84
N LYS A 300 29.28 7.00 -24.44
CA LYS A 300 28.67 6.02 -25.37
C LYS A 300 27.23 6.32 -25.76
N HIS A 301 26.62 7.32 -25.14
CA HIS A 301 25.25 7.76 -25.43
C HIS A 301 25.26 8.99 -26.34
N GLU A 302 26.37 9.28 -27.02
CA GLU A 302 26.47 10.30 -28.09
C GLU A 302 25.41 10.00 -29.17
N GLY A 303 24.30 10.73 -29.13
CA GLY A 303 23.15 10.58 -30.02
C GLY A 303 21.80 10.42 -29.32
N LEU A 304 21.78 10.08 -28.02
CA LEU A 304 20.56 10.10 -27.21
C LEU A 304 20.37 11.49 -26.60
N THR A 305 19.16 12.04 -26.66
CA THR A 305 18.86 13.29 -25.94
C THR A 305 18.83 13.04 -24.44
N ARG A 306 19.10 14.09 -23.65
CA ARG A 306 19.06 14.05 -22.18
C ARG A 306 17.71 13.54 -21.63
N GLU A 307 16.65 13.68 -22.43
CA GLU A 307 15.28 13.22 -22.19
C GLU A 307 15.09 11.68 -22.32
N GLU A 308 16.03 10.97 -22.97
CA GLU A 308 15.96 9.52 -23.22
C GLU A 308 16.71 8.70 -22.15
N LEU A 309 17.52 9.36 -21.32
CA LEU A 309 18.20 8.74 -20.19
C LEU A 309 17.32 8.79 -18.93
N SER A 310 17.32 7.72 -18.16
CA SER A 310 16.56 7.60 -16.91
C SER A 310 17.49 7.41 -15.72
N LEU A 311 17.13 8.04 -14.59
CA LEU A 311 17.76 7.83 -13.29
C LEU A 311 17.01 6.76 -12.49
N ALA A 312 17.74 5.89 -11.81
CA ALA A 312 17.20 4.94 -10.86
C ALA A 312 18.02 4.89 -9.57
N GLU A 313 17.31 4.90 -8.45
CA GLU A 313 17.88 4.74 -7.12
C GLU A 313 17.65 3.30 -6.66
N VAL A 314 18.71 2.64 -6.23
CA VAL A 314 18.66 1.24 -5.82
C VAL A 314 19.42 0.99 -4.53
N VAL A 315 18.86 0.18 -3.64
CA VAL A 315 19.54 -0.32 -2.43
C VAL A 315 20.26 -1.61 -2.74
N ILE A 316 21.44 -1.79 -2.17
CA ILE A 316 22.24 -3.01 -2.27
C ILE A 316 21.98 -3.91 -1.06
N PRO A 317 21.25 -5.03 -1.19
CA PRO A 317 21.10 -6.02 -0.13
C PRO A 317 22.40 -6.81 0.11
N GLU A 318 22.46 -7.57 1.21
CA GLU A 318 23.66 -8.33 1.62
C GLU A 318 24.13 -9.37 0.59
N ASP A 319 23.20 -9.94 -0.17
CA ASP A 319 23.43 -10.96 -1.19
C ASP A 319 23.64 -10.41 -2.60
N ALA A 320 23.60 -9.08 -2.76
CA ALA A 320 23.75 -8.45 -4.07
C ALA A 320 25.12 -8.74 -4.70
N ARG A 321 25.11 -8.96 -6.01
CA ARG A 321 26.31 -9.19 -6.82
C ARG A 321 27.31 -8.02 -6.78
N ALA A 322 26.81 -6.83 -6.45
CA ALA A 322 27.59 -5.61 -6.33
C ALA A 322 28.50 -5.61 -5.09
N VAL A 323 28.16 -6.38 -4.05
CA VAL A 323 28.86 -6.35 -2.76
C VAL A 323 30.32 -6.73 -2.91
N GLY A 324 31.20 -5.93 -2.29
CA GLY A 324 32.65 -6.15 -2.31
C GLY A 324 33.31 -5.81 -3.65
N ARG A 325 32.60 -5.14 -4.56
CA ARG A 325 33.07 -4.77 -5.90
C ARG A 325 32.92 -3.27 -6.15
N SER A 326 33.80 -2.69 -6.95
CA SER A 326 33.66 -1.32 -7.44
C SER A 326 33.00 -1.29 -8.82
N GLU A 327 32.43 -0.14 -9.21
CA GLU A 327 31.90 0.08 -10.57
C GLU A 327 32.92 -0.36 -11.63
N HIS A 328 34.19 0.02 -11.46
CA HIS A 328 35.26 -0.33 -12.38
C HIS A 328 35.44 -1.85 -12.55
N SER A 329 35.29 -2.62 -11.47
CA SER A 329 35.38 -4.08 -11.51
C SER A 329 34.16 -4.74 -12.14
N LEU A 330 32.97 -4.16 -11.92
CA LEU A 330 31.70 -4.61 -12.51
C LEU A 330 31.59 -4.21 -13.99
N ARG A 331 32.35 -3.18 -14.41
CA ARG A 331 32.32 -2.59 -15.75
C ARG A 331 30.90 -2.20 -16.15
N LEU A 332 30.13 -1.61 -15.23
CA LEU A 332 28.74 -1.23 -15.45
C LEU A 332 28.60 -0.36 -16.70
N HIS A 333 29.47 0.65 -16.78
CA HIS A 333 29.46 1.55 -17.92
C HIS A 333 29.79 0.83 -19.25
N TYR A 334 30.82 -0.01 -19.27
CA TYR A 334 31.31 -0.63 -20.52
C TYR A 334 30.46 -1.83 -21.00
N ARG A 335 29.96 -2.65 -20.07
CA ARG A 335 29.24 -3.91 -20.37
C ARG A 335 27.72 -3.77 -20.37
N ARG A 336 27.18 -2.83 -19.60
CA ARG A 336 25.74 -2.69 -19.38
C ARG A 336 25.17 -1.36 -19.87
N GLY A 337 26.01 -0.41 -20.28
CA GLY A 337 25.55 0.91 -20.74
C GLY A 337 24.97 1.79 -19.63
N VAL A 338 25.16 1.42 -18.37
CA VAL A 338 24.65 2.12 -17.18
C VAL A 338 25.82 2.75 -16.43
N ALA A 339 25.73 4.06 -16.17
CA ALA A 339 26.70 4.80 -15.38
C ALA A 339 26.28 4.83 -13.91
N LEU A 340 27.24 4.64 -13.00
CA LEU A 340 27.06 4.94 -11.58
C LEU A 340 27.40 6.42 -11.37
N LEU A 341 26.39 7.21 -11.03
CA LEU A 341 26.55 8.64 -10.81
C LEU A 341 26.97 8.97 -9.39
N GLY A 342 26.42 8.25 -8.42
CA GLY A 342 26.70 8.50 -7.01
C GLY A 342 26.37 7.34 -6.09
N ILE A 343 26.91 7.41 -4.88
CA ILE A 343 26.70 6.44 -3.80
C ILE A 343 26.35 7.22 -2.54
N SER A 344 25.33 6.78 -1.82
CA SER A 344 25.03 7.24 -0.46
C SER A 344 25.21 6.09 0.53
N ARG A 345 25.96 6.36 1.61
CA ARG A 345 26.32 5.37 2.65
C ARG A 345 26.10 5.96 4.04
N GLN A 346 24.89 5.82 4.58
CA GLN A 346 24.54 6.19 5.97
C GLN A 346 25.08 7.58 6.42
N GLY A 347 25.09 8.58 5.53
CA GLY A 347 25.61 9.93 5.84
C GLY A 347 27.13 10.00 6.11
N LYS A 348 27.93 8.99 5.72
CA LYS A 348 29.38 9.02 5.84
C LYS A 348 30.02 9.74 4.66
N PHE A 349 30.95 10.65 4.94
CA PHE A 349 31.78 11.30 3.93
C PHE A 349 32.71 10.30 3.25
N ILE A 350 32.57 10.15 1.93
CA ILE A 350 33.44 9.31 1.11
C ILE A 350 34.39 10.18 0.30
N ARG A 351 35.71 10.05 0.53
CA ARG A 351 36.77 10.86 -0.11
C ARG A 351 37.44 10.17 -1.31
N GLU A 352 36.88 9.05 -1.75
CA GLU A 352 37.40 8.24 -2.85
C GLU A 352 36.64 8.53 -4.14
N ARG A 353 37.13 8.02 -5.28
CA ARG A 353 36.40 8.18 -6.53
C ARG A 353 35.19 7.26 -6.58
N VAL A 354 34.02 7.76 -7.00
CA VAL A 354 32.75 7.01 -7.14
C VAL A 354 32.97 5.68 -7.87
N ARG A 355 33.79 5.68 -8.92
CA ARG A 355 34.08 4.47 -9.72
C ARG A 355 34.99 3.44 -9.06
N LYS A 356 35.77 3.85 -8.05
CA LYS A 356 36.76 3.01 -7.35
C LYS A 356 36.26 2.52 -5.99
N ILE A 357 35.25 3.17 -5.42
CA ILE A 357 34.65 2.80 -4.15
C ILE A 357 34.11 1.36 -4.23
N VAL A 358 34.41 0.58 -3.19
CA VAL A 358 33.87 -0.76 -3.01
C VAL A 358 32.46 -0.63 -2.46
N ILE A 359 31.50 -1.20 -3.17
CA ILE A 359 30.08 -1.20 -2.80
C ILE A 359 29.85 -2.13 -1.61
N GLU A 360 29.15 -1.64 -0.58
CA GLU A 360 28.82 -2.36 0.65
C GLU A 360 27.31 -2.63 0.75
N PRO A 361 26.88 -3.66 1.52
CA PRO A 361 25.48 -3.85 1.84
C PRO A 361 24.89 -2.62 2.53
N GLY A 362 23.68 -2.23 2.12
CA GLY A 362 23.00 -1.04 2.58
C GLY A 362 23.36 0.25 1.84
N ASP A 363 24.31 0.22 0.91
CA ASP A 363 24.57 1.36 0.02
C ASP A 363 23.36 1.65 -0.87
N VAL A 364 23.13 2.94 -1.12
CA VAL A 364 22.18 3.41 -2.13
C VAL A 364 22.97 3.90 -3.34
N LEU A 365 22.72 3.31 -4.51
CA LEU A 365 23.37 3.67 -5.77
C LEU A 365 22.43 4.50 -6.62
N LEU A 366 22.94 5.59 -7.20
CA LEU A 366 22.28 6.38 -8.23
C LEU A 366 22.80 5.97 -9.60
N LEU A 367 21.96 5.32 -10.39
CA LEU A 367 22.29 4.77 -11.72
C LEU A 367 21.64 5.61 -12.83
N LEU A 368 22.38 5.84 -13.92
CA LEU A 368 21.91 6.53 -15.12
C LEU A 368 22.08 5.66 -16.36
N GLY A 369 21.03 5.53 -17.16
CA GLY A 369 21.11 4.85 -18.45
C GLY A 369 19.76 4.79 -19.18
N PRO A 370 19.71 4.19 -20.38
CA PRO A 370 18.47 3.91 -21.08
C PRO A 370 17.57 3.01 -20.22
N LYS A 371 16.27 3.32 -20.18
CA LYS A 371 15.30 2.69 -19.28
C LYS A 371 15.33 1.16 -19.30
N GLU A 372 15.38 0.56 -20.48
CA GLU A 372 15.40 -0.90 -20.66
C GLU A 372 16.69 -1.55 -20.12
N GLN A 373 17.84 -0.92 -20.34
CA GLN A 373 19.14 -1.40 -19.85
C GLN A 373 19.29 -1.21 -18.34
N LEU A 374 18.63 -0.18 -17.80
CA LEU A 374 18.64 0.15 -16.38
C LEU A 374 17.94 -0.96 -15.59
N ASP A 375 16.71 -1.34 -15.99
CA ASP A 375 15.94 -2.39 -15.33
C ASP A 375 16.69 -3.75 -15.35
N ASP A 376 17.28 -4.12 -16.50
CA ASP A 376 18.09 -5.33 -16.64
C ASP A 376 19.34 -5.31 -15.73
N THR A 377 19.97 -4.14 -15.60
CA THR A 377 21.18 -3.97 -14.78
C THR A 377 20.86 -4.06 -13.29
N ILE A 378 19.74 -3.47 -12.84
CA ILE A 378 19.28 -3.54 -11.45
C ILE A 378 19.04 -4.99 -11.04
N ASN A 379 18.30 -5.74 -11.86
CA ASN A 379 18.06 -7.16 -11.63
C ASN A 379 19.36 -7.97 -11.62
N TRP A 380 20.29 -7.68 -12.54
CA TRP A 380 21.58 -8.37 -12.61
C TRP A 380 22.51 -8.09 -11.42
N LEU A 381 22.44 -6.88 -10.86
CA LEU A 381 23.16 -6.50 -9.66
C LEU A 381 22.58 -7.17 -8.40
N GLY A 382 21.35 -7.69 -8.46
CA GLY A 382 20.61 -8.10 -7.27
C GLY A 382 20.24 -6.89 -6.40
N ALA A 383 20.14 -5.70 -7.00
CA ALA A 383 19.79 -4.48 -6.29
C ALA A 383 18.28 -4.31 -6.21
N LEU A 384 17.79 -3.67 -5.15
CA LEU A 384 16.37 -3.44 -4.92
C LEU A 384 16.05 -1.99 -5.28
N PRO A 385 15.25 -1.73 -6.33
CA PRO A 385 14.88 -0.37 -6.68
C PRO A 385 14.05 0.27 -5.57
N LEU A 386 14.47 1.45 -5.11
CA LEU A 386 13.73 2.23 -4.11
C LEU A 386 12.37 2.66 -4.66
N LYS A 387 12.29 2.86 -5.98
CA LYS A 387 11.05 3.14 -6.70
C LYS A 387 10.46 1.83 -7.23
N GLN A 388 9.65 1.15 -6.41
CA GLN A 388 8.86 0.02 -6.86
C GLN A 388 7.87 0.47 -7.95
N ARG A 389 8.11 0.06 -9.19
CA ARG A 389 7.07 0.06 -10.22
C ARG A 389 6.31 -1.25 -10.12
N ASP A 390 5.22 -1.22 -9.35
CA ASP A 390 4.21 -2.28 -9.40
C ASP A 390 3.46 -2.18 -10.75
N LEU A 391 4.10 -2.62 -11.84
CA LEU A 391 3.43 -2.81 -13.11
C LEU A 391 2.60 -4.09 -13.03
N GLN A 392 1.49 -4.05 -12.29
CA GLN A 392 0.46 -5.05 -12.46
C GLN A 392 -0.09 -4.92 -13.88
N VAL A 393 0.08 -5.94 -14.71
CA VAL A 393 -0.47 -5.96 -16.08
C VAL A 393 -1.99 -6.11 -15.97
N ILE A 394 -2.70 -4.99 -16.05
CA ILE A 394 -4.16 -4.94 -16.02
C ILE A 394 -4.70 -5.39 -17.38
N GLN A 395 -5.52 -6.44 -17.39
CA GLN A 395 -6.14 -7.02 -18.59
C GLN A 395 -7.44 -6.29 -18.96
N ARG A 396 -7.35 -4.99 -19.31
CA ARG A 396 -8.52 -4.11 -19.55
C ARG A 396 -9.57 -4.66 -20.53
N ASN A 397 -9.17 -5.49 -21.48
CA ASN A 397 -10.07 -6.16 -22.42
C ASN A 397 -11.03 -7.16 -21.75
N LYS A 398 -10.70 -7.66 -20.55
CA LYS A 398 -11.53 -8.59 -19.77
C LYS A 398 -12.42 -7.91 -18.75
N ALA A 399 -12.33 -6.59 -18.61
CA ALA A 399 -13.10 -5.81 -17.63
C ALA A 399 -14.61 -6.10 -17.70
N TRP A 400 -15.21 -5.96 -18.88
CA TRP A 400 -16.64 -6.17 -19.09
C TRP A 400 -17.08 -7.60 -18.80
N ILE A 401 -16.24 -8.58 -19.15
CA ILE A 401 -16.52 -9.99 -18.91
C ILE A 401 -16.49 -10.30 -17.41
N ALA A 402 -15.47 -9.79 -16.70
CA ALA A 402 -15.36 -9.95 -15.25
C ALA A 402 -16.54 -9.31 -14.52
N THR A 403 -16.89 -8.07 -14.87
CA THR A 403 -18.05 -7.38 -14.31
C THR A 403 -19.36 -8.12 -14.61
N GLY A 404 -19.53 -8.62 -15.83
CA GLY A 404 -20.73 -9.38 -16.22
C GLY A 404 -20.90 -10.67 -15.42
N ILE A 405 -19.83 -11.44 -15.23
CA ILE A 405 -19.85 -12.68 -14.43
C ILE A 405 -20.20 -12.39 -12.98
N PHE A 406 -19.57 -11.36 -12.41
CA PHE A 406 -19.84 -10.97 -11.04
C PHE A 406 -21.29 -10.47 -10.87
N ALA A 407 -21.76 -9.59 -11.75
CA ALA A 407 -23.14 -9.10 -11.72
C ALA A 407 -24.15 -10.25 -11.85
N ALA A 408 -23.91 -11.22 -12.73
CA ALA A 408 -24.76 -12.40 -12.87
C ALA A 408 -24.84 -13.22 -11.56
N ALA A 409 -23.72 -13.39 -10.86
CA ALA A 409 -23.71 -14.08 -9.57
C ALA A 409 -24.48 -13.33 -8.48
N ILE A 410 -24.33 -12.00 -8.42
CA ILE A 410 -25.08 -11.16 -7.48
C ILE A 410 -26.57 -11.20 -7.78
N ILE A 411 -26.97 -11.13 -9.04
CA ILE A 411 -28.37 -11.23 -9.47
C ILE A 411 -28.93 -12.61 -9.08
N ALA A 412 -28.23 -13.70 -9.41
CA ALA A 412 -28.67 -15.05 -9.07
C ALA A 412 -28.84 -15.25 -7.56
N ALA A 413 -27.93 -14.72 -6.75
CA ALA A 413 -28.03 -14.78 -5.29
C ALA A 413 -29.15 -13.89 -4.74
N SER A 414 -29.34 -12.68 -5.30
CA SER A 414 -30.34 -11.72 -4.83
C SER A 414 -31.78 -12.18 -5.09
N PHE A 415 -32.03 -12.87 -6.21
CA PHE A 415 -33.33 -13.47 -6.52
C PHE A 415 -33.54 -14.84 -5.86
N GLY A 416 -32.60 -15.31 -5.04
CA GLY A 416 -32.69 -16.60 -4.35
C GLY A 416 -32.63 -17.82 -5.27
N ILE A 417 -32.14 -17.67 -6.51
CA ILE A 417 -31.99 -18.77 -7.47
C ILE A 417 -30.92 -19.75 -6.97
N LEU A 418 -29.83 -19.20 -6.42
CA LEU A 418 -28.72 -19.95 -5.84
C LEU A 418 -28.31 -19.31 -4.51
N GLY A 419 -27.84 -20.13 -3.56
CA GLY A 419 -27.20 -19.62 -2.34
C GLY A 419 -25.93 -18.84 -2.68
N LEU A 420 -25.64 -17.79 -1.90
CA LEU A 420 -24.55 -16.86 -2.21
C LEU A 420 -23.18 -17.53 -2.46
N PRO A 421 -22.67 -18.45 -1.63
CA PRO A 421 -21.37 -19.06 -1.90
C PRO A 421 -21.37 -19.96 -3.14
N ILE A 422 -22.51 -20.56 -3.51
CA ILE A 422 -22.60 -21.33 -4.76
C ILE A 422 -22.52 -20.37 -5.96
N ALA A 423 -23.25 -19.26 -5.92
CA ALA A 423 -23.21 -18.25 -6.98
C ALA A 423 -21.79 -17.66 -7.15
N LEU A 424 -21.13 -17.30 -6.04
CA LEU A 424 -19.75 -16.78 -6.06
C LEU A 424 -18.73 -17.86 -6.45
N GLY A 425 -18.96 -19.12 -6.10
CA GLY A 425 -18.14 -20.27 -6.52
C GLY A 425 -18.17 -20.44 -8.04
N LEU A 426 -19.36 -20.41 -8.64
CA LEU A 426 -19.52 -20.45 -10.10
C LEU A 426 -18.86 -19.25 -10.79
N ALA A 427 -19.00 -18.05 -10.22
CA ALA A 427 -18.32 -16.85 -10.72
C ALA A 427 -16.80 -17.01 -10.70
N SER A 428 -16.25 -17.50 -9.60
CA SER A 428 -14.81 -17.74 -9.44
C SER A 428 -14.29 -18.75 -10.47
N ILE A 429 -15.01 -19.86 -10.66
CA ILE A 429 -14.68 -20.86 -11.70
C ILE A 429 -14.70 -20.21 -13.09
N GLY A 430 -15.74 -19.45 -13.43
CA GLY A 430 -15.83 -18.75 -14.72
C GLY A 430 -14.66 -17.79 -14.94
N MET A 431 -14.27 -17.03 -13.93
CA MET A 431 -13.14 -16.10 -14.01
C MET A 431 -11.78 -16.81 -14.18
N ILE A 432 -11.61 -17.99 -13.57
CA ILE A 432 -10.43 -18.84 -13.75
C ILE A 432 -10.38 -19.42 -15.16
N LEU A 433 -11.49 -19.98 -15.65
CA LEU A 433 -11.59 -20.59 -16.99
C LEU A 433 -11.28 -19.57 -18.09
N LEU A 434 -11.71 -18.33 -17.92
CA LEU A 434 -11.44 -17.21 -18.84
C LEU A 434 -10.05 -16.59 -18.64
N LYS A 435 -9.21 -17.18 -17.78
CA LYS A 435 -7.84 -16.74 -17.46
C LYS A 435 -7.79 -15.28 -17.00
N ILE A 436 -8.80 -14.81 -16.27
CA ILE A 436 -8.78 -13.48 -15.64
C ILE A 436 -7.79 -13.50 -14.48
N ILE A 437 -7.86 -14.55 -13.65
CA ILE A 437 -6.84 -14.91 -12.66
C ILE A 437 -6.11 -16.17 -13.14
N PRO A 438 -4.77 -16.16 -13.26
CA PRO A 438 -3.99 -17.37 -13.47
C PRO A 438 -4.11 -18.31 -12.28
N LEU A 439 -4.29 -19.62 -12.51
CA LEU A 439 -4.45 -20.61 -11.43
C LEU A 439 -3.34 -20.56 -10.37
N ARG A 440 -2.12 -20.19 -10.78
CA ARG A 440 -0.95 -20.05 -9.90
C ARG A 440 -1.13 -18.96 -8.84
N GLU A 441 -1.86 -17.89 -9.16
CA GLU A 441 -2.08 -16.75 -8.26
C GLU A 441 -3.39 -16.87 -7.47
N LEU A 442 -4.16 -17.94 -7.69
CA LEU A 442 -5.47 -18.11 -7.06
C LEU A 442 -5.35 -18.12 -5.54
N TYR A 443 -4.39 -18.88 -5.00
CA TYR A 443 -4.21 -18.98 -3.56
C TYR A 443 -3.54 -17.74 -2.95
N ASP A 444 -2.76 -17.00 -3.74
CA ASP A 444 -2.18 -15.71 -3.33
C ASP A 444 -3.24 -14.61 -3.22
N SER A 445 -4.40 -14.79 -3.87
CA SER A 445 -5.52 -13.86 -3.78
C SER A 445 -6.32 -13.97 -2.49
N VAL A 446 -6.15 -15.07 -1.75
CA VAL A 446 -6.86 -15.32 -0.49
C VAL A 446 -6.01 -14.80 0.67
N GLU A 447 -6.61 -13.93 1.47
CA GLU A 447 -6.01 -13.47 2.72
C GLU A 447 -6.23 -14.51 3.82
N TRP A 448 -5.38 -15.54 3.82
CA TRP A 448 -5.39 -16.62 4.80
C TRP A 448 -5.51 -16.18 6.27
N PRO A 449 -4.87 -15.07 6.72
CA PRO A 449 -5.03 -14.62 8.10
C PRO A 449 -6.48 -14.31 8.48
N VAL A 450 -7.24 -13.69 7.58
CA VAL A 450 -8.66 -13.38 7.81
C VAL A 450 -9.49 -14.66 7.86
N ILE A 451 -9.20 -15.62 6.98
CA ILE A 451 -9.88 -16.93 6.94
C ILE A 451 -9.63 -17.69 8.24
N VAL A 452 -8.38 -17.79 8.69
CA VAL A 452 -8.01 -18.49 9.93
C VAL A 452 -8.61 -17.81 11.16
N LEU A 453 -8.62 -16.48 11.21
CA LEU A 453 -9.26 -15.72 12.29
C LEU A 453 -10.74 -16.10 12.42
N ILE A 454 -11.49 -15.99 11.33
CA ILE A 454 -12.94 -16.22 11.35
C ILE A 454 -13.25 -17.68 11.62
N ALA A 455 -12.55 -18.59 10.94
CA ALA A 455 -12.72 -20.02 11.13
C ALA A 455 -12.40 -20.47 12.57
N SER A 456 -11.45 -19.82 13.24
CA SER A 456 -11.11 -20.13 14.64
C SER A 456 -12.08 -19.51 15.64
N MET A 457 -12.64 -18.34 15.31
CA MET A 457 -13.57 -17.61 16.19
C MET A 457 -14.98 -18.19 16.18
N ILE A 458 -15.42 -18.81 15.08
CA ILE A 458 -16.77 -19.40 14.99
C ILE A 458 -16.99 -20.47 16.08
N PRO A 459 -16.16 -21.53 16.21
CA PRO A 459 -16.34 -22.54 17.25
C PRO A 459 -16.25 -21.98 18.68
N LEU A 460 -15.38 -21.00 18.90
CA LEU A 460 -15.28 -20.31 20.20
C LEU A 460 -16.55 -19.51 20.52
N GLY A 461 -17.14 -18.86 19.52
CA GLY A 461 -18.44 -18.19 19.63
C GLY A 461 -19.56 -19.17 19.94
N THR A 462 -19.64 -20.30 19.22
CA THR A 462 -20.61 -21.37 19.47
C THR A 462 -20.44 -21.98 20.87
N ALA A 463 -19.21 -22.17 21.34
CA ALA A 463 -18.94 -22.63 22.70
C ALA A 463 -19.42 -21.62 23.75
N LEU A 464 -19.21 -20.32 23.52
CA LEU A 464 -19.73 -19.27 24.40
C LEU A 464 -21.27 -19.25 24.43
N GLU A 465 -21.92 -19.50 23.30
CA GLU A 465 -23.37 -19.56 23.20
C GLU A 465 -23.96 -20.80 23.88
N THR A 466 -23.47 -21.99 23.54
CA THR A 466 -23.96 -23.28 24.08
C THR A 466 -23.72 -23.42 25.58
N THR A 467 -22.66 -22.81 26.12
CA THR A 467 -22.43 -22.76 27.57
C THR A 467 -23.31 -21.72 28.29
N GLY A 468 -24.11 -20.94 27.57
CA GLY A 468 -24.99 -19.89 28.11
C GLY A 468 -24.27 -18.60 28.47
N GLY A 469 -23.01 -18.43 28.05
CA GLY A 469 -22.23 -17.21 28.29
C GLY A 469 -22.83 -15.99 27.60
N THR A 470 -23.33 -16.15 26.37
CA THR A 470 -24.03 -15.08 25.64
C THR A 470 -25.31 -14.63 26.35
N ALA A 471 -26.10 -15.56 26.88
CA ALA A 471 -27.30 -15.28 27.65
C ALA A 471 -27.00 -14.48 28.92
N LEU A 472 -25.91 -14.79 29.62
CA LEU A 472 -25.48 -14.01 30.79
C LEU A 472 -25.18 -12.54 30.45
N ILE A 473 -24.51 -12.29 29.32
CA ILE A 473 -24.21 -10.92 28.86
C ILE A 473 -25.54 -10.22 28.50
N ALA A 474 -26.39 -10.89 27.72
CA ALA A 474 -27.67 -10.35 27.27
C ALA A 474 -28.60 -10.00 28.45
N ASP A 475 -28.75 -10.91 29.41
CA ASP A 475 -29.57 -10.70 30.61
C ASP A 475 -29.04 -9.55 31.47
N GLN A 476 -27.71 -9.37 31.53
CA GLN A 476 -27.12 -8.25 32.25
C GLN A 476 -27.39 -6.92 31.56
N ILE A 477 -27.28 -6.87 30.23
CA ILE A 477 -27.65 -5.70 29.43
C ILE A 477 -29.13 -5.36 29.66
N ILE A 478 -30.02 -6.35 29.51
CA ILE A 478 -31.46 -6.17 29.69
C ILE A 478 -31.78 -5.70 31.11
N ARG A 479 -31.14 -6.26 32.14
CA ARG A 479 -31.39 -5.85 33.53
C ARG A 479 -31.13 -4.36 33.78
N TYR A 480 -30.10 -3.79 33.15
CA TYR A 480 -29.81 -2.36 33.28
C TYR A 480 -30.63 -1.48 32.33
N SER A 481 -31.19 -2.05 31.27
CA SER A 481 -31.92 -1.31 30.25
C SER A 481 -33.44 -1.50 30.28
N ALA A 482 -33.97 -2.47 31.05
CA ALA A 482 -35.37 -2.92 31.01
C ALA A 482 -36.37 -1.85 31.44
N ASP A 483 -35.96 -0.92 32.31
CA ASP A 483 -36.80 0.20 32.75
C ASP A 483 -36.87 1.33 31.71
N TYR A 484 -36.10 1.23 30.62
CA TYR A 484 -36.06 2.21 29.55
C TYR A 484 -36.76 1.69 28.28
N GLY A 485 -37.26 2.61 27.45
CA GLY A 485 -37.91 2.24 26.19
C GLY A 485 -36.97 1.54 25.19
N PRO A 486 -37.49 0.85 24.16
CA PRO A 486 -36.69 0.04 23.23
C PRO A 486 -35.53 0.78 22.55
N VAL A 487 -35.68 2.09 22.30
CA VAL A 487 -34.64 2.94 21.71
C VAL A 487 -33.43 3.08 22.65
N ALA A 488 -33.65 3.19 23.95
CA ALA A 488 -32.58 3.30 24.93
C ALA A 488 -31.80 1.97 25.06
N VAL A 489 -32.50 0.84 25.02
CA VAL A 489 -31.88 -0.51 24.98
C VAL A 489 -30.98 -0.63 23.75
N LEU A 490 -31.49 -0.29 22.57
CA LEU A 490 -30.72 -0.30 21.33
C LEU A 490 -29.52 0.63 21.38
N THR A 491 -29.69 1.85 21.92
CA THR A 491 -28.60 2.83 22.06
C THR A 491 -27.51 2.29 22.98
N PHE A 492 -27.87 1.70 24.12
CA PHE A 492 -26.92 1.11 25.05
C PHE A 492 -26.18 -0.07 24.41
N LEU A 493 -26.89 -0.96 23.73
CA LEU A 493 -26.29 -2.07 22.99
C LEU A 493 -25.32 -1.56 21.92
N MET A 494 -25.68 -0.48 21.21
CA MET A 494 -24.82 0.13 20.20
C MET A 494 -23.55 0.74 20.84
N ILE A 495 -23.66 1.45 21.97
CA ILE A 495 -22.50 2.00 22.69
C ILE A 495 -21.57 0.89 23.15
N VAL A 496 -22.11 -0.17 23.76
CA VAL A 496 -21.33 -1.32 24.25
C VAL A 496 -20.61 -2.01 23.10
N THR A 497 -21.32 -2.32 22.02
CA THR A 497 -20.75 -3.00 20.85
C THR A 497 -19.73 -2.16 20.11
N MET A 498 -19.96 -0.85 19.94
CA MET A 498 -18.98 0.06 19.33
C MET A 498 -17.74 0.19 20.21
N SER A 499 -17.90 0.36 21.53
CA SER A 499 -16.77 0.44 22.46
C SER A 499 -15.92 -0.83 22.45
N LEU A 500 -16.55 -2.00 22.33
CA LEU A 500 -15.84 -3.29 22.23
C LEU A 500 -15.16 -3.49 20.86
N SER A 501 -15.67 -2.84 19.81
CA SER A 501 -15.11 -2.94 18.45
C SER A 501 -13.97 -1.94 18.20
N ASP A 502 -13.96 -0.83 18.93
CA ASP A 502 -12.92 0.22 18.86
C ASP A 502 -11.67 -0.11 19.69
N VAL A 503 -11.76 -1.11 20.59
CA VAL A 503 -10.67 -1.64 21.43
C VAL A 503 -10.07 -2.88 20.79
#